data_AF-D2A554-F1
#
_entry.id   AF-D2A554-F1
#
_cell.length_a   1.000
_cell.length_b   1.000
_cell.length_c   1.000
_cell.angle_alpha   90.00
_cell.angle_beta   90.00
_cell.angle_gamma   90.00
#
_symmetry.space_group_name_H-M   'P 1'
#
loop_
_entity.id
_entity.type
_entity.pdbx_description
1 polymer ?
#
loop_
_entity_poly.entity_id
_entity_poly.type
_entity_poly.pdbx_seq_one_letter_code
_entity_poly.pdbx_strand_id
1 'polypeptide(L)'
;MKLPFYTVIGPHFKRNYYFIRQFCGHPFLCISDLYTMVLGILGVAFSVFDIAMILKCGPTLPGYLLKARGDFGKVVDPTLERDLKLIALLVSLEYYLFLIVGVMSKSPVFFLPFLFLYAFIIVMEFVTLFLRLFTDGFNFNKSSLFTSMFVVYNWMCVFCCFWHKMEYCDY
;
A
#
# COMPACT_ATOMS: atom_id res chain seq x y z
N MET A 1 -12.39 20.72 2.37
CA MET A 1 -13.30 19.75 3.06
C MET A 1 -12.64 19.32 4.36
N LYS A 2 -13.39 19.23 5.48
CA LYS A 2 -12.81 18.74 6.75
C LYS A 2 -12.55 17.23 6.64
N LEU A 3 -11.32 16.80 6.90
CA LEU A 3 -10.97 15.38 6.94
C LEU A 3 -11.79 14.65 8.02
N PRO A 4 -12.17 13.38 7.78
CA PRO A 4 -12.49 12.49 8.89
C PRO A 4 -11.24 12.39 9.78
N PHE A 5 -11.40 12.54 11.10
CA PHE A 5 -10.32 12.55 12.12
C PHE A 5 -9.43 13.81 12.18
N TYR A 6 -9.89 14.97 11.68
CA TYR A 6 -9.14 16.23 11.77
C TYR A 6 -8.72 16.62 13.20
N THR A 7 -9.48 16.22 14.22
CA THR A 7 -9.21 16.52 15.63
C THR A 7 -8.00 15.78 16.19
N VAL A 8 -7.70 14.58 15.66
CA VAL A 8 -6.60 13.73 16.12
C VAL A 8 -5.36 13.93 15.25
N ILE A 9 -5.56 13.94 13.94
CA ILE A 9 -4.46 13.96 12.96
C ILE A 9 -3.98 15.40 12.69
N GLY A 10 -4.91 16.38 12.69
CA GLY A 10 -4.62 17.77 12.39
C GLY A 10 -3.57 18.43 13.30
N PRO A 11 -3.61 18.27 14.64
CA PRO A 11 -2.63 18.87 15.54
C PRO A 11 -1.20 18.37 15.28
N HIS A 12 -1.03 17.08 14.98
CA HIS A 12 0.28 16.50 14.68
C HIS A 12 0.88 17.04 13.38
N PHE A 13 0.05 17.18 12.34
CA PHE A 13 0.48 17.75 11.07
C PHE A 13 0.82 19.24 11.19
N LYS A 14 0.06 20.02 11.96
CA LYS A 14 0.37 21.43 12.20
C LYS A 14 1.68 21.62 12.96
N ARG A 15 1.93 20.79 13.98
CA ARG A 15 3.16 20.84 14.78
C ARG A 15 4.41 20.53 13.94
N ASN A 16 4.31 19.62 12.97
CA ASN A 16 5.43 19.17 12.15
C ASN A 16 5.41 19.72 10.71
N TYR A 17 4.62 20.77 10.45
CA TYR A 17 4.35 21.30 9.11
C TYR A 17 5.63 21.58 8.29
N TYR A 18 6.60 22.30 8.89
CA TYR A 18 7.84 22.68 8.20
C TYR A 18 8.66 21.46 7.77
N PHE A 19 8.75 20.45 8.66
CA PHE A 19 9.47 19.21 8.38
C PHE A 19 8.83 18.43 7.23
N ILE A 20 7.50 18.28 7.25
CA ILE A 20 6.76 17.55 6.21
C ILE A 20 6.88 18.26 4.86
N ARG A 21 6.77 19.59 4.86
CA ARG A 21 6.93 20.41 3.65
C ARG A 21 8.34 20.29 3.06
N GLN A 22 9.38 20.33 3.89
CA GLN A 22 10.76 20.14 3.43
C GLN A 22 10.97 18.72 2.89
N PHE A 23 10.40 17.71 3.54
CA PHE A 23 10.48 16.31 3.12
C PHE A 23 9.80 16.07 1.77
N CYS A 24 8.54 16.48 1.62
CA CYS A 24 7.79 16.33 0.37
C CYS A 24 8.26 17.28 -0.74
N GLY A 25 8.98 18.35 -0.39
CA GLY A 25 9.64 19.24 -1.35
C GLY A 25 10.90 18.66 -2.01
N HIS A 26 11.37 17.48 -1.58
CA HIS A 26 12.53 16.83 -2.20
C HIS A 26 12.22 16.48 -3.67
N PRO A 27 13.15 16.67 -4.64
CA PRO A 27 12.88 16.50 -6.07
C PRO A 27 12.28 15.14 -6.45
N PHE A 28 12.69 14.05 -5.78
CA PHE A 28 12.11 12.72 -6.00
C PHE A 28 10.64 12.59 -5.56
N LEU A 29 10.23 13.33 -4.52
CA LEU A 29 8.89 13.29 -3.95
C LEU A 29 7.97 14.38 -4.51
N CYS A 30 8.53 15.39 -5.19
CA CYS A 30 7.76 16.43 -5.88
C CYS A 30 6.91 15.87 -7.04
N ILE A 31 7.34 14.75 -7.64
CA ILE A 31 6.62 14.03 -8.71
C ILE A 31 5.53 13.08 -8.12
N SER A 32 5.20 13.22 -6.83
CA SER A 32 4.27 12.34 -6.10
C SER A 32 2.92 12.15 -6.79
N ASP A 33 2.39 13.19 -7.43
CA ASP A 33 1.06 13.16 -8.04
C ASP A 33 1.03 12.26 -9.28
N LEU A 34 1.98 12.47 -10.19
CA LEU A 34 2.14 11.64 -11.39
C LEU A 34 2.49 10.20 -10.99
N TYR A 35 3.39 10.04 -10.01
CA TYR A 35 3.77 8.73 -9.50
C TYR A 35 2.57 7.98 -8.92
N THR A 36 1.77 8.63 -8.08
CA THR A 36 0.58 8.04 -7.46
C THR A 36 -0.47 7.67 -8.50
N MET A 37 -0.63 8.47 -9.54
CA MET A 37 -1.52 8.15 -10.66
C MET A 37 -1.05 6.90 -11.42
N VAL A 38 0.24 6.83 -11.77
CA VAL A 38 0.84 5.67 -12.44
C VAL A 38 0.74 4.41 -11.56
N LEU A 39 1.02 4.55 -10.25
CA LEU A 39 0.89 3.48 -9.27
C LEU A 39 -0.56 2.96 -9.21
N GLY A 40 -1.55 3.85 -9.19
CA GLY A 40 -2.96 3.49 -9.24
C GLY A 40 -3.31 2.71 -10.51
N ILE A 41 -2.89 3.20 -11.68
CA ILE A 41 -3.15 2.54 -12.98
C ILE A 41 -2.52 1.14 -13.03
N LEU A 42 -1.24 1.01 -12.67
CA LEU A 42 -0.55 -0.27 -12.64
C LEU A 42 -1.17 -1.22 -11.62
N GLY A 43 -1.52 -0.72 -10.44
CA GLY A 43 -2.18 -1.50 -9.39
C GLY A 43 -3.54 -2.05 -9.82
N VAL A 44 -4.36 -1.24 -10.51
CA VAL A 44 -5.62 -1.69 -11.10
C VAL A 44 -5.38 -2.73 -12.19
N ALA A 45 -4.45 -2.48 -13.12
CA ALA A 45 -4.14 -3.41 -14.21
C ALA A 45 -3.70 -4.79 -13.69
N PHE A 46 -2.80 -4.83 -12.70
CA PHE A 46 -2.37 -6.07 -12.07
C PHE A 46 -3.48 -6.76 -11.28
N SER A 47 -4.29 -6.00 -10.53
CA SER A 47 -5.41 -6.58 -9.76
C SER A 47 -6.45 -7.20 -10.70
N VAL A 48 -6.81 -6.53 -11.79
CA VAL A 48 -7.76 -7.07 -12.80
C VAL A 48 -7.19 -8.30 -13.49
N PHE A 49 -5.90 -8.27 -13.85
CA PHE A 49 -5.23 -9.42 -14.46
C PHE A 49 -5.25 -10.64 -13.53
N ASP A 50 -4.89 -10.45 -12.25
CA ASP A 50 -4.89 -11.53 -11.26
C ASP A 50 -6.30 -12.06 -10.99
N ILE A 51 -7.31 -11.18 -10.88
CA ILE A 51 -8.72 -11.59 -10.73
C ILE A 51 -9.16 -12.40 -11.95
N ALA A 52 -8.90 -11.92 -13.17
CA ALA A 52 -9.26 -12.61 -14.40
C ALA A 52 -8.59 -13.99 -14.50
N MET A 53 -7.34 -14.10 -14.03
CA MET A 53 -6.62 -15.36 -14.02
C MET A 53 -7.18 -16.34 -12.98
N ILE A 54 -7.51 -15.87 -11.76
CA ILE A 54 -8.16 -16.70 -10.73
C ILE A 54 -9.52 -17.20 -11.21
N LEU A 55 -10.31 -16.35 -11.88
CA LEU A 55 -11.62 -16.74 -12.43
C LEU A 55 -11.48 -17.77 -13.56
N LYS A 56 -10.42 -17.70 -14.38
CA LYS A 56 -10.15 -18.67 -15.46
C LYS A 56 -9.62 -20.02 -14.96
N CYS A 57 -8.84 -20.05 -13.87
CA CYS A 57 -8.21 -21.26 -13.33
C CYS A 57 -9.14 -22.16 -12.49
N GLY A 58 -10.38 -21.73 -12.20
CA GLY A 58 -11.35 -22.55 -11.46
C GLY A 58 -11.08 -22.61 -9.94
N PRO A 59 -11.35 -23.74 -9.26
CA PRO A 59 -11.34 -23.82 -7.80
C PRO A 59 -9.94 -23.84 -7.16
N THR A 60 -8.87 -23.83 -7.94
CA THR A 60 -7.48 -23.89 -7.45
C THR A 60 -6.69 -22.63 -7.82
N LEU A 61 -5.89 -22.13 -6.87
CA LEU A 61 -5.00 -21.00 -7.11
C LEU A 61 -3.89 -21.38 -8.12
N PRO A 62 -3.56 -20.50 -9.08
CA PRO A 62 -2.39 -20.68 -9.94
C PRO A 62 -1.09 -20.87 -9.14
N GLY A 63 -0.20 -21.74 -9.60
CA GLY A 63 1.03 -22.13 -8.89
C GLY A 63 1.99 -20.97 -8.53
N TYR A 64 1.94 -19.84 -9.25
CA TYR A 64 2.76 -18.65 -8.92
C TYR A 64 2.20 -17.82 -7.75
N LEU A 65 0.90 -17.94 -7.44
CA LEU A 65 0.27 -17.36 -6.25
C LEU A 65 0.40 -18.26 -5.02
N LEU A 66 0.82 -19.50 -5.24
CA LEU A 66 0.82 -20.62 -4.30
C LEU A 66 2.15 -20.73 -3.52
N LYS A 67 2.89 -19.62 -3.37
CA LYS A 67 4.25 -19.59 -2.79
C LYS A 67 4.29 -20.11 -1.33
N ALA A 68 3.18 -20.07 -0.60
CA ALA A 68 3.09 -20.48 0.80
C ALA A 68 2.80 -21.98 1.02
N ARG A 69 2.33 -22.71 0.00
CA ARG A 69 1.87 -24.11 0.19
C ARG A 69 3.03 -25.12 0.28
N GLY A 70 4.22 -24.74 -0.21
CA GLY A 70 5.41 -25.59 -0.15
C GLY A 70 5.91 -25.82 1.27
N ASP A 71 5.75 -24.82 2.15
CA ASP A 71 6.39 -24.82 3.48
C ASP A 71 5.44 -25.23 4.63
N PHE A 72 4.12 -24.97 4.50
CA PHE A 72 3.17 -25.13 5.62
C PHE A 72 2.24 -26.35 5.55
N GLY A 73 2.35 -27.19 4.51
CA GLY A 73 1.42 -28.33 4.32
C GLY A 73 -0.03 -27.89 4.05
N LYS A 74 -0.92 -28.86 3.79
CA LYS A 74 -2.35 -28.61 3.47
C LYS A 74 -3.16 -28.20 4.72
N VAL A 75 -2.82 -27.08 5.35
CA VAL A 75 -3.53 -26.59 6.55
C VAL A 75 -4.83 -25.86 6.19
N VAL A 76 -4.95 -25.31 4.98
CA VAL A 76 -6.10 -24.53 4.51
C VAL A 76 -6.73 -25.17 3.28
N ASP A 77 -8.07 -25.22 3.25
CA ASP A 77 -8.82 -25.72 2.11
C ASP A 77 -8.57 -24.83 0.87
N PRO A 78 -8.25 -25.39 -0.31
CA PRO A 78 -7.96 -24.62 -1.51
C PRO A 78 -9.08 -23.66 -1.94
N THR A 79 -10.35 -23.97 -1.62
CA THR A 79 -11.46 -23.09 -1.98
C THR A 79 -11.46 -21.82 -1.12
N LEU A 80 -11.19 -21.97 0.18
CA LEU A 80 -11.07 -20.87 1.13
C LEU A 80 -9.84 -19.99 0.84
N GLU A 81 -8.70 -20.60 0.48
CA GLU A 81 -7.50 -19.86 0.07
C GLU A 81 -7.78 -18.97 -1.15
N ARG A 82 -8.51 -19.51 -2.14
CA ARG A 82 -8.95 -18.77 -3.33
C ARG A 82 -9.88 -17.61 -2.99
N ASP A 83 -10.88 -17.83 -2.14
CA ASP A 83 -11.83 -16.78 -1.77
C ASP A 83 -11.16 -15.66 -0.97
N LEU A 84 -10.27 -16.00 -0.02
CA LEU A 84 -9.49 -14.99 0.72
C LEU A 84 -8.58 -14.18 -0.21
N LYS A 85 -7.92 -14.84 -1.17
CA LYS A 85 -7.09 -14.15 -2.16
C LYS A 85 -7.92 -13.22 -3.05
N LEU A 86 -9.11 -13.67 -3.47
CA LEU A 86 -10.03 -12.87 -4.28
C LEU A 86 -10.52 -11.64 -3.51
N ILE A 87 -10.89 -11.79 -2.23
CA ILE A 87 -11.28 -10.68 -1.35
C ILE A 87 -10.12 -9.69 -1.22
N ALA A 88 -8.89 -10.17 -0.97
CA ALA A 88 -7.72 -9.31 -0.88
C ALA A 88 -7.46 -8.54 -2.19
N LEU A 89 -7.64 -9.18 -3.35
CA LEU A 89 -7.50 -8.54 -4.66
C LEU A 89 -8.60 -7.52 -4.97
N LEU A 90 -9.82 -7.75 -4.49
CA LEU A 90 -10.91 -6.77 -4.62
C LEU A 90 -10.65 -5.54 -3.75
N VAL A 91 -10.23 -5.73 -2.50
CA VAL A 91 -9.81 -4.62 -1.63
C VAL A 91 -8.64 -3.86 -2.26
N SER A 92 -7.69 -4.58 -2.91
CA SER A 92 -6.60 -3.92 -3.61
C SER A 92 -7.04 -3.11 -4.81
N LEU A 93 -7.93 -3.66 -5.62
CA LEU A 93 -8.55 -2.94 -6.72
C LEU A 93 -9.22 -1.64 -6.23
N GLU A 94 -10.00 -1.71 -5.15
CA GLU A 94 -10.71 -0.55 -4.59
C GLU A 94 -9.77 0.57 -4.18
N TYR A 95 -8.75 0.28 -3.36
CA TYR A 95 -7.86 1.34 -2.90
C TYR A 95 -6.99 1.90 -4.04
N TYR A 96 -6.62 1.11 -5.06
CA TYR A 96 -5.89 1.61 -6.22
C TYR A 96 -6.77 2.50 -7.11
N LEU A 97 -8.06 2.18 -7.25
CA LEU A 97 -9.03 3.07 -7.89
C LEU A 97 -9.19 4.37 -7.11
N PHE A 98 -9.23 4.31 -5.78
CA PHE A 98 -9.27 5.52 -4.95
C PHE A 98 -8.04 6.40 -5.12
N LEU A 99 -6.84 5.87 -5.36
CA LEU A 99 -5.68 6.70 -5.71
C LEU A 99 -5.93 7.52 -6.98
N ILE A 100 -6.45 6.88 -8.03
CA ILE A 100 -6.76 7.55 -9.31
C ILE A 100 -7.82 8.62 -9.10
N VAL A 101 -8.92 8.26 -8.43
CA VAL A 101 -10.02 9.19 -8.12
C VAL A 101 -9.54 10.33 -7.24
N GLY A 102 -8.67 10.08 -6.26
CA GLY A 102 -8.10 11.10 -5.37
C GLY A 102 -7.24 12.12 -6.11
N VAL A 103 -6.43 11.67 -7.06
CA VAL A 103 -5.64 12.57 -7.92
C VAL A 103 -6.56 13.42 -8.82
N MET A 104 -7.57 12.80 -9.45
CA MET A 104 -8.48 13.48 -10.37
C MET A 104 -9.44 14.46 -9.67
N SER A 105 -10.05 14.03 -8.57
CA SER A 105 -10.97 14.84 -7.78
C SER A 105 -10.26 15.85 -6.87
N LYS A 106 -8.93 15.76 -6.75
CA LYS A 106 -8.10 16.53 -5.80
C LYS A 106 -8.56 16.40 -4.35
N SER A 107 -9.31 15.34 -4.01
CA SER A 107 -9.81 15.13 -2.66
C SER A 107 -8.84 14.24 -1.86
N PRO A 108 -8.30 14.73 -0.74
CA PRO A 108 -7.31 13.99 0.06
C PRO A 108 -7.89 12.73 0.74
N VAL A 109 -9.21 12.65 0.89
CA VAL A 109 -9.87 11.55 1.61
C VAL A 109 -9.63 10.20 0.94
N PHE A 110 -9.54 10.16 -0.39
CA PHE A 110 -9.37 8.92 -1.15
C PHE A 110 -7.99 8.27 -1.00
N PHE A 111 -6.98 8.99 -0.50
CA PHE A 111 -5.66 8.40 -0.25
C PHE A 111 -5.59 7.67 1.11
N LEU A 112 -6.52 7.96 2.03
CA LEU A 112 -6.49 7.42 3.40
C LEU A 112 -6.53 5.88 3.46
N PRO A 113 -7.39 5.16 2.70
CA PRO A 113 -7.44 3.70 2.77
C PRO A 113 -6.09 3.05 2.44
N PHE A 114 -5.42 3.54 1.39
CA PHE A 114 -4.09 3.08 1.02
C PHE A 114 -3.08 3.38 2.12
N LEU A 115 -3.05 4.62 2.62
CA LEU A 115 -2.09 5.04 3.64
C LEU A 115 -2.20 4.25 4.94
N PHE A 116 -3.41 3.99 5.42
CA PHE A 116 -3.61 3.21 6.64
C PHE A 116 -3.24 1.75 6.46
N LEU A 117 -3.70 1.11 5.38
CA LEU A 117 -3.43 -0.30 5.12
C LEU A 117 -1.91 -0.54 4.94
N TYR A 118 -1.25 0.29 4.14
CA TYR A 118 0.19 0.14 3.91
C TYR A 118 1.03 0.55 5.11
N ALA A 119 0.59 1.51 5.94
CA ALA A 119 1.24 1.78 7.21
C ALA A 119 1.19 0.54 8.13
N PHE A 120 0.03 -0.12 8.20
CA PHE A 120 -0.11 -1.37 8.95
C PHE A 120 0.80 -2.47 8.39
N ILE A 121 0.85 -2.65 7.06
CA ILE A 121 1.74 -3.63 6.41
C ILE A 121 3.21 -3.34 6.73
N ILE A 122 3.65 -2.08 6.65
CA ILE A 122 5.03 -1.68 6.96
C ILE A 122 5.37 -1.98 8.43
N VAL A 123 4.46 -1.70 9.37
CA VAL A 123 4.66 -2.04 10.78
C VAL A 123 4.77 -3.55 10.98
N MET A 124 3.88 -4.33 10.39
CA MET A 124 3.92 -5.80 10.47
C MET A 124 5.20 -6.39 9.86
N GLU A 125 5.67 -5.82 8.75
CA GLU A 125 6.93 -6.21 8.12
C GLU A 125 8.12 -5.87 9.02
N PHE A 126 8.14 -4.69 9.62
CA PHE A 126 9.19 -4.31 10.58
C PHE A 126 9.21 -5.23 11.82
N VAL A 127 8.04 -5.56 12.37
CA VAL A 127 7.91 -6.54 13.46
C VAL A 127 8.44 -7.90 13.03
N THR A 128 8.12 -8.36 11.82
CA THR A 128 8.60 -9.64 11.29
C THR A 128 10.12 -9.64 11.11
N LEU A 129 10.70 -8.56 10.57
CA LEU A 129 12.15 -8.40 10.44
C LEU A 129 12.85 -8.36 11.79
N PHE A 130 12.26 -7.67 12.77
CA PHE A 130 12.76 -7.61 14.13
C PHE A 130 12.75 -9.01 14.77
N LEU A 131 11.65 -9.75 14.69
CA LEU A 131 11.57 -11.12 15.22
C LEU A 131 12.59 -12.05 14.56
N ARG A 132 12.74 -11.99 13.23
CA ARG A 132 13.74 -12.78 12.49
C ARG A 132 15.16 -12.47 12.92
N LEU A 133 15.47 -11.22 13.25
CA LEU A 133 16.78 -10.83 13.75
C LEU A 133 17.12 -11.57 15.06
N PHE A 134 16.15 -11.82 15.93
CA PHE A 134 16.35 -12.57 17.18
C PHE A 134 16.39 -14.08 16.98
N THR A 135 15.63 -14.64 16.01
CA THR A 135 15.59 -16.10 15.80
C THR A 135 16.73 -16.60 14.92
N ASP A 136 17.01 -15.91 13.81
CA ASP A 136 17.89 -16.40 12.74
C ASP A 136 19.20 -15.60 12.64
N GLY A 137 19.33 -14.52 13.43
CA GLY A 137 20.48 -13.60 13.38
C GLY A 137 20.43 -12.61 12.20
N PHE A 138 21.57 -11.98 11.88
CA PHE A 138 21.68 -10.97 10.81
C PHE A 138 21.79 -11.61 9.41
N ASN A 139 20.83 -12.45 9.03
CA ASN A 139 20.82 -13.11 7.72
C ASN A 139 19.71 -12.53 6.84
N PHE A 140 19.90 -11.29 6.39
CA PHE A 140 18.92 -10.60 5.56
C PHE A 140 19.07 -10.96 4.07
N ASN A 141 18.02 -11.52 3.49
CA ASN A 141 17.94 -11.66 2.03
C ASN A 141 17.82 -10.27 1.39
N LYS A 142 18.83 -9.88 0.58
CA LYS A 142 18.86 -8.61 -0.15
C LYS A 142 17.58 -8.36 -0.94
N SER A 143 17.01 -9.40 -1.55
CA SER A 143 15.75 -9.27 -2.30
C SER A 143 14.58 -8.86 -1.41
N SER A 144 14.53 -9.33 -0.15
CA SER A 144 13.48 -8.94 0.79
C SER A 144 13.63 -7.47 1.16
N LEU A 145 14.85 -7.01 1.46
CA LEU A 145 15.12 -5.62 1.81
C LEU A 145 14.75 -4.65 0.68
N PHE A 146 15.08 -4.99 -0.57
CA PHE A 146 14.69 -4.15 -1.71
C PHE A 146 13.17 -4.05 -1.84
N THR A 147 12.43 -5.14 -1.65
CA THR A 147 10.98 -5.11 -1.65
C THR A 147 10.43 -4.24 -0.53
N SER A 148 10.93 -4.37 0.70
CA SER A 148 10.50 -3.54 1.83
C SER A 148 10.75 -2.05 1.58
N MET A 149 11.94 -1.70 1.05
CA MET A 149 12.28 -0.33 0.69
C MET A 149 11.33 0.24 -0.38
N PHE A 150 10.94 -0.59 -1.35
CA PHE A 150 10.00 -0.18 -2.40
C PHE A 150 8.59 0.07 -1.82
N VAL A 151 8.12 -0.76 -0.90
CA VAL A 151 6.83 -0.56 -0.21
C VAL A 151 6.83 0.76 0.57
N VAL A 152 7.90 1.05 1.31
CA VAL A 152 8.06 2.31 2.05
C VAL A 152 8.10 3.51 1.09
N TYR A 153 8.84 3.40 -0.02
CA TYR A 153 8.89 4.45 -1.04
C TYR A 153 7.51 4.75 -1.63
N ASN A 154 6.75 3.71 -2.00
CA ASN A 154 5.39 3.87 -2.52
C ASN A 154 4.49 4.60 -1.51
N TRP A 155 4.58 4.20 -0.24
CA TRP A 155 3.83 4.85 0.83
C TRP A 155 4.21 6.33 0.99
N MET A 156 5.51 6.66 0.96
CA MET A 156 5.98 8.05 1.04
C MET A 156 5.49 8.91 -0.13
N CYS A 157 5.50 8.37 -1.35
CA CYS A 157 4.97 9.07 -2.52
C CYS A 157 3.47 9.37 -2.38
N VAL A 158 2.67 8.38 -1.98
CA VAL A 158 1.23 8.57 -1.77
C VAL A 158 0.97 9.55 -0.61
N PHE A 159 1.78 9.50 0.44
CA PHE A 159 1.69 10.42 1.58
C PHE A 159 1.97 11.87 1.16
N CYS A 160 3.00 12.10 0.35
CA CYS A 160 3.29 13.45 -0.15
C CYS A 160 2.21 13.94 -1.12
N CYS A 161 1.63 13.05 -1.94
CA CYS A 161 0.47 13.41 -2.77
C CYS A 161 -0.73 13.84 -1.89
N PHE A 162 -1.05 13.05 -0.85
CA PHE A 162 -2.07 13.39 0.14
C PHE A 162 -1.80 14.75 0.80
N TRP A 163 -0.55 14.99 1.22
CA TRP A 163 -0.14 16.25 1.85
C TRP A 163 -0.33 17.45 0.91
N HIS A 164 0.09 17.35 -0.35
CA HIS A 164 -0.12 18.40 -1.32
C HIS A 164 -1.62 18.72 -1.50
N LYS A 165 -2.49 17.71 -1.59
CA LYS A 165 -3.94 17.93 -1.72
C LYS A 165 -4.59 18.49 -0.46
N MET A 166 -4.04 18.21 0.71
CA MET A 166 -4.45 18.82 1.98
C MET A 166 -4.17 20.32 2.01
N GLU A 167 -2.96 20.74 1.61
CA GLU A 167 -2.56 22.14 1.63
C GLU A 167 -3.44 23.00 0.69
N TYR A 168 -3.84 22.46 -0.47
CA TYR A 168 -4.79 23.14 -1.36
C TYR A 168 -6.21 23.29 -0.78
N CYS A 169 -6.61 22.47 0.20
CA CYS A 169 -7.97 22.48 0.75
C CYS A 169 -8.14 23.42 1.97
N ASP A 170 -7.03 23.93 2.52
CA ASP A 170 -6.99 24.84 3.68
C ASP A 170 -6.87 26.33 3.28
N TYR A 171 -6.83 26.64 1.97
CA TYR A 171 -6.91 28.00 1.40
C TYR A 171 -8.28 28.30 0.80
#